data_AF-A0A2J7QKK7-F1
#
_entry.id   AF-A0A2J7QKK7-F1
#
_cell.length_a   1.000
_cell.length_b   1.000
_cell.length_c   1.000
_cell.angle_alpha   90.00
_cell.angle_beta   90.00
_cell.angle_gamma   90.00
#
_symmetry.space_group_name_H-M   'P 1'
#
loop_
_entity.id
_entity.type
_entity.pdbx_description
1 polymer ?
#
loop_
_entity_poly.entity_id
_entity_poly.type
_entity_poly.pdbx_seq_one_letter_code
_entity_poly.pdbx_strand_id
1 'polypeptide(L)'
;MQVVSQQPDFQNSGNTHLFQVCHGDIKLENILITSWNWVLLADFASFKPTYLPEDNPGDYSYFFDASRRRTCYIAPERFIQTLNPDGSSQVLLPEESLRKGDLTPAMDIFSAGCALTELFNEVHDAPFDLSELLAYCSSEDNDFKHLDNLEDPDIRELIRSMSERNPARRQSAEVYLAQERNRVFPEYFYSFLQPYMLIFSAAPILSPDEKISRLRKDMQNIIKILRTDIGEEKGSVESGDGDWKEREEDGGDSENSEADGLVIITALVTSCIRGLHHCTSKLHCLDMLLELAVHTSSETILDRILPYVIHLVRDPFPRVRVRAIHTVTNCLELVKSVPCSDANIFPEYVLPGLAAV
;
A
#
# COMPACT_ATOMS: atom_id res chain seq x y z
N MET A 1 6.97 2.83 -4.50
CA MET A 1 6.19 4.08 -4.31
C MET A 1 6.56 5.04 -5.44
N GLN A 2 5.61 5.63 -6.16
CA GLN A 2 5.96 6.56 -7.25
C GLN A 2 6.02 7.99 -6.73
N VAL A 3 7.01 8.75 -7.20
CA VAL A 3 7.29 10.11 -6.72
C VAL A 3 6.47 11.11 -7.52
N VAL A 4 5.62 11.88 -6.86
CA VAL A 4 4.93 13.01 -7.51
C VAL A 4 5.84 14.22 -7.41
N SER A 5 6.75 14.37 -8.38
CA SER A 5 7.60 15.56 -8.50
C SER A 5 7.34 16.29 -9.81
N GLN A 6 7.62 17.60 -9.82
CA GLN A 6 7.56 18.44 -11.02
C GLN A 6 8.68 18.12 -12.04
N GLN A 7 9.60 17.20 -11.71
CA GLN A 7 10.70 16.80 -12.58
C GLN A 7 10.40 15.42 -13.21
N PRO A 8 10.32 15.32 -14.55
CA PRO A 8 9.84 14.12 -15.25
C PRO A 8 10.69 12.87 -15.02
N ASP A 9 11.97 13.01 -14.67
CA ASP A 9 12.90 11.89 -14.47
C ASP A 9 12.62 11.08 -13.19
N PHE A 10 11.90 11.66 -12.22
CA PHE A 10 11.59 11.02 -10.93
C PHE A 10 10.31 10.19 -10.96
N GLN A 11 9.49 10.35 -11.99
CA GLN A 11 8.16 9.77 -12.05
C GLN A 11 8.17 8.26 -12.24
N ASN A 12 9.30 7.61 -12.57
CA ASN A 12 9.33 6.18 -12.87
C ASN A 12 10.13 5.33 -11.88
N SER A 13 10.76 5.92 -10.85
CA SER A 13 11.54 5.16 -9.87
C SER A 13 10.79 4.99 -8.56
N GLY A 14 10.79 3.74 -8.07
CA GLY A 14 10.26 3.37 -6.76
C GLY A 14 11.09 3.86 -5.57
N ASN A 15 12.33 4.30 -5.81
CA ASN A 15 13.29 4.75 -4.81
C ASN A 15 13.87 6.14 -5.18
N THR A 16 13.55 7.16 -4.39
CA THR A 16 14.07 8.53 -4.55
C THR A 16 15.54 8.64 -4.15
N HIS A 17 15.99 7.78 -3.23
CA HIS A 17 17.35 7.83 -2.68
C HIS A 17 18.40 7.52 -3.74
N LEU A 18 18.05 6.75 -4.77
CA LEU A 18 18.91 6.51 -5.95
C LEU A 18 19.26 7.78 -6.73
N PHE A 19 18.41 8.81 -6.65
CA PHE A 19 18.64 10.12 -7.26
C PHE A 19 19.16 11.14 -6.24
N GLN A 20 19.61 10.67 -5.06
CA GLN A 20 20.08 11.51 -3.96
C GLN A 20 19.01 12.50 -3.45
N VAL A 21 17.74 12.15 -3.61
CA VAL A 21 16.62 12.95 -3.10
C VAL A 21 16.04 12.29 -1.87
N CYS A 22 16.08 13.00 -0.74
CA CYS A 22 15.41 12.62 0.51
C CYS A 22 14.16 13.48 0.71
N HIS A 23 13.13 12.90 1.30
CA HIS A 23 11.85 13.56 1.53
C HIS A 23 11.87 14.44 2.78
N GLY A 24 12.35 13.90 3.91
CA GLY A 24 12.50 14.61 5.19
C GLY A 24 11.20 14.84 5.98
N ASP A 25 10.06 14.37 5.49
CA ASP A 25 8.76 14.45 6.17
C ASP A 25 7.80 13.32 5.73
N ILE A 26 8.27 12.07 5.72
CA ILE A 26 7.40 10.94 5.35
C ILE A 26 6.41 10.69 6.50
N LYS A 27 5.12 10.76 6.19
CA LYS A 27 4.01 10.53 7.12
C LYS A 27 2.76 10.18 6.32
N LEU A 28 1.75 9.57 6.96
CA LEU A 28 0.56 9.12 6.25
C LEU A 28 -0.15 10.24 5.48
N GLU A 29 -0.10 11.49 5.95
CA GLU A 29 -0.70 12.65 5.26
C GLU A 29 -0.01 13.01 3.94
N ASN A 30 1.26 12.63 3.80
CA ASN A 30 2.07 12.86 2.61
C ASN A 30 2.10 11.63 1.68
N ILE A 31 1.39 10.56 2.07
CA ILE A 31 1.22 9.35 1.28
C ILE A 31 -0.17 9.40 0.62
N LEU A 32 -0.19 9.59 -0.70
CA LEU A 32 -1.42 9.67 -1.47
C LEU A 32 -1.72 8.33 -2.15
N ILE A 33 -3.00 8.04 -2.39
CA ILE A 33 -3.44 6.82 -3.05
C ILE A 33 -4.26 7.18 -4.29
N THR A 34 -4.01 6.52 -5.42
CA THR A 34 -4.83 6.66 -6.64
C THR A 34 -6.15 5.87 -6.51
N SER A 35 -7.06 6.07 -7.45
CA SER A 35 -8.31 5.29 -7.51
C SER A 35 -8.14 3.79 -7.77
N TRP A 36 -6.92 3.32 -8.05
CA TRP A 36 -6.58 1.90 -8.25
C TRP A 36 -5.55 1.37 -7.24
N ASN A 37 -5.53 1.95 -6.03
CA ASN A 37 -4.66 1.53 -4.93
C ASN A 37 -3.16 1.64 -5.22
N TRP A 38 -2.76 2.60 -6.06
CA TRP A 38 -1.34 2.90 -6.28
C TRP A 38 -0.87 4.00 -5.34
N VAL A 39 0.27 3.78 -4.70
CA VAL A 39 0.79 4.66 -3.65
C VAL A 39 1.79 5.68 -4.22
N LEU A 40 1.55 6.93 -3.88
CA LEU A 40 2.29 8.11 -4.31
C LEU A 40 2.87 8.85 -3.10
N LEU A 41 4.12 9.30 -3.19
CA LEU A 41 4.71 10.19 -2.18
C LEU A 41 4.63 11.64 -2.66
N ALA A 42 4.14 12.54 -1.80
CA ALA A 42 3.90 13.94 -2.09
C ALA A 42 4.51 14.86 -1.02
N ASP A 43 4.54 16.18 -1.30
CA ASP A 43 5.06 17.23 -0.40
C ASP A 43 6.59 17.21 -0.14
N PHE A 44 7.36 17.10 -1.23
CA PHE A 44 8.81 17.34 -1.23
C PHE A 44 9.12 18.83 -1.03
N ALA A 45 9.02 19.29 0.22
CA ALA A 45 9.18 20.68 0.61
C ALA A 45 10.62 21.01 1.02
N SER A 46 11.42 21.53 0.09
CA SER A 46 12.82 21.92 0.32
C SER A 46 13.01 23.09 1.30
N PHE A 47 11.92 23.76 1.69
CA PHE A 47 11.96 24.86 2.66
C PHE A 47 11.89 24.38 4.12
N LYS A 48 11.51 23.12 4.38
CA LYS A 48 11.45 22.56 5.74
C LYS A 48 12.85 22.40 6.33
N PRO A 49 13.06 22.71 7.62
CA PRO A 49 14.38 22.60 8.24
C PRO A 49 14.81 21.15 8.44
N THR A 50 16.09 20.86 8.19
CA THR A 50 16.67 19.52 8.40
C THR A 50 16.74 19.18 9.90
N TYR A 51 17.23 20.12 10.72
CA TYR A 51 17.40 19.92 12.16
C TYR A 51 16.42 20.78 12.96
N LEU A 52 15.99 20.26 14.10
CA LEU A 52 15.01 20.86 14.99
C LEU A 52 15.60 20.97 16.41
N PRO A 53 15.38 22.10 17.11
CA PRO A 53 15.81 22.24 18.50
C PRO A 53 14.98 21.37 19.45
N GLU A 54 15.62 20.64 20.36
CA GLU A 54 14.93 19.81 21.38
C GLU A 54 14.12 20.65 22.39
N ASP A 55 14.57 21.86 22.71
CA ASP A 55 14.02 22.72 23.75
C ASP A 55 12.87 23.62 23.27
N ASN A 56 12.68 23.74 21.95
CA ASN A 56 11.66 24.61 21.36
C ASN A 56 10.81 23.86 20.32
N PRO A 57 9.57 23.48 20.65
CA PRO A 57 8.68 22.76 19.73
C PRO A 57 8.09 23.65 18.63
N GLY A 58 8.42 24.94 18.58
CA GLY A 58 7.85 25.91 17.64
C GLY A 58 8.05 25.53 16.17
N ASP A 59 9.28 25.17 15.79
CA ASP A 59 9.60 24.80 14.40
C ASP A 59 8.94 23.48 14.00
N TYR A 60 8.91 22.50 14.90
CA TYR A 60 8.15 21.26 14.70
C TYR A 60 6.66 21.55 14.46
N SER A 61 6.06 22.36 15.34
CA SER A 61 4.63 22.70 15.29
C SER A 61 4.27 23.45 14.01
N TYR A 62 5.16 24.32 13.53
CA TYR A 62 4.93 25.12 12.34
C TYR A 62 5.12 24.32 11.03
N PHE A 63 6.18 23.53 10.92
CA PHE A 63 6.55 22.87 9.66
C PHE A 63 6.03 21.43 9.53
N PHE A 64 5.87 20.70 10.64
CA PHE A 64 5.65 19.25 10.63
C PHE A 64 4.29 18.83 11.23
N ASP A 65 3.73 19.58 12.19
CA ASP A 65 2.41 19.32 12.81
C ASP A 65 1.30 20.27 12.34
N ALA A 66 1.30 20.64 11.04
CA ALA A 66 0.25 21.48 10.47
C ALA A 66 -1.15 20.82 10.55
N SER A 67 -1.22 19.48 10.55
CA SER A 67 -2.46 18.71 10.68
C SER A 67 -3.02 18.71 12.12
N ARG A 68 -2.23 19.10 13.12
CA ARG A 68 -2.57 19.08 14.56
C ARG A 68 -3.01 17.72 15.08
N ARG A 69 -2.61 16.64 14.39
CA ARG A 69 -2.80 15.28 14.89
C ARG A 69 -1.86 14.95 16.03
N ARG A 70 -0.85 15.80 16.28
CA ARG A 70 0.18 15.63 17.32
C ARG A 70 0.99 14.35 17.13
N THR A 71 1.23 13.96 15.88
CA THR A 71 1.97 12.76 15.52
C THR A 71 3.35 13.11 15.02
N CYS A 72 4.39 12.40 15.48
CA CYS A 72 5.78 12.69 15.17
C CYS A 72 6.47 11.52 14.47
N TYR A 73 6.85 11.73 13.21
CA TYR A 73 7.51 10.73 12.36
C TYR A 73 9.00 11.07 12.14
N ILE A 74 9.47 12.13 12.78
CA ILE A 74 10.78 12.72 12.54
C ILE A 74 11.86 11.82 13.12
N ALA A 75 12.91 11.55 12.36
CA ALA A 75 14.02 10.73 12.84
C ALA A 75 14.73 11.33 14.07
N PRO A 76 15.14 10.52 15.07
CA PRO A 76 15.76 10.99 16.32
C PRO A 76 16.94 11.95 16.12
N GLU A 77 17.83 11.63 15.17
CA GLU A 77 19.04 12.40 14.88
C GLU A 77 18.78 13.78 14.25
N ARG A 78 17.52 14.11 13.95
CA ARG A 78 17.14 15.45 13.49
C ARG A 78 16.90 16.41 14.64
N PHE A 79 16.73 15.91 15.87
CA PHE A 79 16.64 16.74 17.06
C PHE A 79 18.05 17.06 17.58
N ILE A 80 18.32 18.35 17.83
CA ILE A 80 19.62 18.84 18.30
C ILE A 80 19.47 19.58 19.62
N GLN A 81 20.41 19.34 20.53
CA GLN A 81 20.54 20.10 21.76
C GLN A 81 21.13 21.48 21.46
N THR A 82 20.41 22.53 21.84
CA THR A 82 20.78 23.94 21.64
C THR A 82 21.63 24.49 22.80
N LEU A 83 21.69 23.77 23.93
CA LEU A 83 22.39 24.18 25.15
C LEU A 83 23.62 23.29 25.39
N ASN A 84 24.80 23.91 25.51
CA ASN A 84 25.95 23.25 26.13
C ASN A 84 25.70 23.09 27.63
N PRO A 85 26.14 21.98 28.27
CA PRO A 85 25.98 21.74 29.72
C PRO A 85 26.64 22.80 30.62
N ASP A 86 27.47 23.69 30.06
CA ASP A 86 28.20 24.73 30.79
C ASP A 86 27.45 26.08 30.87
N GLY A 87 26.19 26.17 30.42
CA GLY A 87 25.36 27.37 30.58
C GLY A 87 25.81 28.60 29.79
N SER A 88 26.88 28.49 28.98
CA SER A 88 27.24 29.51 28.02
C SER A 88 26.31 29.41 26.81
N SER A 89 25.39 30.36 26.68
CA SER A 89 24.56 30.55 25.49
C SER A 89 25.42 30.93 24.27
N GLN A 90 26.11 29.95 23.70
CA GLN A 90 26.71 30.03 22.36
C GLN A 90 26.60 28.67 21.68
N VAL A 91 25.39 28.32 21.27
CA VAL A 91 25.19 28.01 19.86
C VAL A 91 24.22 29.06 19.36
N LEU A 92 24.76 30.22 18.98
CA LEU A 92 24.15 30.91 17.85
C LEU A 92 24.23 29.86 16.74
N LEU A 93 23.13 29.16 16.45
CA LEU A 93 22.96 28.65 15.10
C LEU A 93 22.96 29.95 14.29
N PRO A 94 24.03 30.34 13.56
CA PRO A 94 23.83 31.38 12.56
C PRO A 94 22.62 30.92 11.76
N GLU A 95 21.68 31.81 11.42
CA GLU A 95 20.50 31.46 10.62
C GLU A 95 20.89 30.71 9.31
N GLU A 96 22.17 30.75 8.93
CA GLU A 96 22.85 30.03 7.85
C GLU A 96 23.26 28.55 8.16
N SER A 97 23.16 28.07 9.41
CA SER A 97 23.60 26.73 9.86
C SER A 97 22.48 25.69 10.03
N LEU A 98 21.21 26.07 9.86
CA LEU A 98 20.18 25.11 9.46
C LEU A 98 20.43 24.71 8.00
N ARG A 99 21.45 23.88 7.77
CA ARG A 99 21.80 23.42 6.42
C ARG A 99 20.60 22.72 5.78
N LYS A 100 19.90 23.47 4.93
CA LYS A 100 18.97 22.94 3.94
C LYS A 100 19.78 22.03 3.02
N GLY A 101 19.55 20.72 3.07
CA GLY A 101 20.20 19.77 2.15
C GLY A 101 21.02 18.64 2.78
N ASP A 102 21.16 18.56 4.11
CA ASP A 102 21.89 17.45 4.78
C ASP A 102 20.96 16.26 5.16
N LEU A 103 19.76 16.17 4.57
CA LEU A 103 18.87 15.03 4.80
C LEU A 103 19.56 13.73 4.34
N THR A 104 19.47 12.70 5.16
CA THR A 104 20.00 11.37 4.83
C THR A 104 18.87 10.39 4.53
N PRO A 105 19.11 9.38 3.66
CA PRO A 105 18.13 8.33 3.41
C PRO A 105 17.65 7.62 4.68
N ALA A 106 18.52 7.48 5.68
CA ALA A 106 18.19 6.84 6.95
C ALA A 106 17.08 7.59 7.71
N MET A 107 16.98 8.92 7.57
CA MET A 107 15.91 9.71 8.20
C MET A 107 14.54 9.36 7.60
N ASP A 108 14.49 9.15 6.28
CA ASP A 108 13.27 8.73 5.57
C ASP A 108 12.88 7.30 5.94
N ILE A 109 13.86 6.40 6.11
CA ILE A 109 13.62 5.01 6.55
C ILE A 109 12.95 4.97 7.92
N PHE A 110 13.43 5.76 8.89
CA PHE A 110 12.79 5.84 10.20
C PHE A 110 11.34 6.35 10.11
N SER A 111 11.15 7.42 9.33
CA SER A 111 9.84 8.01 9.11
C SER A 111 8.86 7.02 8.44
N ALA A 112 9.36 6.22 7.48
CA ALA A 112 8.60 5.14 6.86
C ALA A 112 8.27 4.00 7.84
N GLY A 113 9.18 3.66 8.76
CA GLY A 113 8.92 2.69 9.84
C GLY A 113 7.78 3.14 10.76
N CYS A 114 7.76 4.44 11.10
CA CYS A 114 6.66 5.03 11.85
C CYS A 114 5.33 4.96 11.09
N ALA A 115 5.34 5.26 9.79
CA ALA A 115 4.15 5.19 8.94
C ALA A 115 3.61 3.76 8.79
N LEU A 116 4.50 2.77 8.63
CA LEU A 116 4.10 1.36 8.60
C LEU A 116 3.52 0.92 9.95
N THR A 117 4.11 1.35 11.06
CA THR A 117 3.57 1.05 12.40
C THR A 117 2.13 1.54 12.54
N GLU A 118 1.86 2.80 12.20
CA GLU A 118 0.51 3.36 12.28
C GLU A 118 -0.46 2.64 11.33
N LEU A 119 0.00 2.26 10.13
CA LEU A 119 -0.82 1.55 9.16
C LEU A 119 -1.24 0.15 9.64
N PHE A 120 -0.31 -0.61 10.23
CA PHE A 120 -0.58 -1.97 10.71
C PHE A 120 -1.30 -2.00 12.06
N ASN A 121 -1.25 -0.92 12.85
CA ASN A 121 -2.01 -0.77 14.11
C ASN A 121 -3.38 -0.07 13.90
N GLU A 122 -4.07 -0.35 12.79
CA GLU A 122 -5.40 0.18 12.46
C GLU A 122 -5.52 1.73 12.48
N VAL A 123 -4.44 2.46 12.17
CA VAL A 123 -4.40 3.93 11.92
C VAL A 123 -4.66 4.81 13.16
N HIS A 124 -5.10 4.25 14.29
CA HIS A 124 -5.48 5.05 15.46
C HIS A 124 -4.35 5.27 16.47
N ASP A 125 -3.32 4.43 16.46
CA ASP A 125 -2.17 4.52 17.37
C ASP A 125 -0.90 4.88 16.61
N ALA A 126 -0.74 6.18 16.32
CA ALA A 126 0.53 6.72 15.87
C ALA A 126 1.63 6.35 16.88
N PRO A 127 2.84 5.98 16.42
CA PRO A 127 3.88 5.46 17.32
C PRO A 127 4.43 6.50 18.30
N PHE A 128 4.35 7.79 17.96
CA PHE A 128 4.87 8.85 18.82
C PHE A 128 4.07 10.15 18.67
N ASP A 129 3.84 10.81 19.79
CA ASP A 129 3.79 12.28 19.84
C ASP A 129 5.21 12.89 19.97
N LEU A 130 5.33 14.22 19.92
CA LEU A 130 6.64 14.88 20.04
C LEU A 130 7.34 14.56 21.38
N SER A 131 6.59 14.50 22.47
CA SER A 131 7.15 14.29 23.82
C SER A 131 7.62 12.85 23.99
N GLU A 132 6.84 11.89 23.48
CA GLU A 132 7.17 10.46 23.45
C GLU A 132 8.41 10.20 22.58
N LEU A 133 8.50 10.84 21.43
CA LEU A 133 9.70 10.73 20.60
C LEU A 133 10.93 11.32 21.29
N LEU A 134 10.82 12.49 21.95
CA LEU A 134 11.94 13.06 22.71
C LEU A 134 12.35 12.17 23.90
N ALA A 135 11.38 11.48 24.52
CA ALA A 135 11.65 10.47 25.54
C ALA A 135 12.38 9.25 24.95
N TYR A 136 11.98 8.79 23.77
CA TYR A 136 12.67 7.74 23.01
C TYR A 136 14.09 8.15 22.58
N CYS A 137 14.29 9.41 22.23
CA CYS A 137 15.60 10.02 22.00
C CYS A 137 16.45 10.12 23.28
N SER A 138 15.87 9.98 24.47
CA SER A 138 16.59 10.10 25.74
C SER A 138 16.76 8.76 26.45
N SER A 139 15.96 7.73 26.13
CA SER A 139 16.02 6.42 26.76
C SER A 139 17.28 5.65 26.36
N GLU A 140 17.88 4.92 27.31
CA GLU A 140 18.94 3.95 26.99
C GLU A 140 18.37 2.68 26.35
N ASP A 141 17.09 2.39 26.62
CA ASP A 141 16.36 1.27 26.05
C ASP A 141 15.83 1.64 24.66
N ASN A 142 16.21 0.86 23.65
CA ASN A 142 15.69 0.93 22.27
C ASN A 142 14.28 0.28 22.15
N ASP A 143 13.47 0.39 23.20
CA ASP A 143 12.19 -0.31 23.29
C ASP A 143 11.09 0.45 22.52
N PHE A 144 10.75 -0.05 21.33
CA PHE A 144 9.68 0.48 20.51
C PHE A 144 8.37 -0.22 20.88
N LYS A 145 7.68 0.32 21.88
CA LYS A 145 6.51 -0.29 22.53
C LYS A 145 5.34 -0.61 21.60
N HIS A 146 5.23 0.10 20.48
CA HIS A 146 4.14 -0.07 19.51
C HIS A 146 4.32 -1.30 18.60
N LEU A 147 5.42 -2.05 18.73
CA LEU A 147 5.66 -3.28 17.96
C LEU A 147 4.88 -4.49 18.48
N ASP A 148 4.50 -4.49 19.75
CA ASP A 148 3.88 -5.66 20.39
C ASP A 148 2.48 -5.97 19.83
N ASN A 149 1.80 -4.94 19.32
CA ASN A 149 0.46 -5.05 18.73
C ASN A 149 0.46 -5.63 17.31
N LEU A 150 1.61 -5.67 16.63
CA LEU A 150 1.70 -6.17 15.26
C LEU A 150 1.53 -7.68 15.27
N GLU A 151 0.59 -8.24 14.50
CA GLU A 151 0.35 -9.69 14.48
C GLU A 151 1.49 -10.46 13.80
N ASP A 152 1.96 -9.95 12.66
CA ASP A 152 2.97 -10.59 11.83
C ASP A 152 4.40 -10.39 12.37
N PRO A 153 5.15 -11.48 12.65
CA PRO A 153 6.50 -11.40 13.19
C PRO A 153 7.54 -10.82 12.22
N ASP A 154 7.37 -11.05 10.91
CA ASP A 154 8.28 -10.58 9.87
C ASP A 154 8.12 -9.06 9.69
N ILE A 155 6.87 -8.57 9.65
CA ILE A 155 6.57 -7.13 9.64
C ILE A 155 7.12 -6.47 10.92
N ARG A 156 6.96 -7.12 12.08
CA ARG A 156 7.50 -6.62 13.35
C ARG A 156 9.02 -6.52 13.33
N GLU A 157 9.72 -7.49 12.75
CA GLU A 157 11.18 -7.47 12.59
C GLU A 157 11.63 -6.34 11.65
N LEU A 158 10.96 -6.19 10.51
CA LEU A 158 11.22 -5.13 9.55
C LEU A 158 11.08 -3.73 10.19
N ILE A 159 9.93 -3.46 10.82
CA ILE A 159 9.65 -2.15 11.44
C ILE A 159 10.63 -1.88 12.59
N ARG A 160 11.02 -2.89 13.36
CA ARG A 160 12.05 -2.77 14.40
C ARG A 160 13.39 -2.29 13.83
N SER A 161 13.82 -2.87 12.72
CA SER A 161 15.07 -2.47 12.06
C SER A 161 14.97 -1.06 11.45
N MET A 162 13.82 -0.70 10.87
CA MET A 162 13.59 0.64 10.30
C MET A 162 13.54 1.73 11.39
N SER A 163 13.01 1.40 12.56
CA SER A 163 12.81 2.33 13.68
C SER A 163 14.00 2.39 14.65
N GLU A 164 15.13 1.79 14.29
CA GLU A 164 16.35 1.81 15.10
C GLU A 164 16.85 3.25 15.30
N ARG A 165 17.17 3.60 16.55
CA ARG A 165 17.56 4.96 16.92
C ARG A 165 18.84 5.39 16.25
N ASN A 166 19.84 4.50 16.16
CA ASN A 166 21.11 4.82 15.49
C ASN A 166 20.95 4.75 13.96
N PRO A 167 21.11 5.88 13.22
CA PRO A 167 20.94 5.89 11.77
C PRO A 167 21.91 4.96 11.02
N ALA A 168 23.09 4.69 11.58
CA ALA A 168 24.07 3.80 10.96
C ALA A 168 23.68 2.31 10.99
N ARG A 169 22.72 1.94 11.84
CA ARG A 169 22.18 0.57 11.92
C ARG A 169 20.96 0.38 11.02
N ARG A 170 20.34 1.46 10.54
CA ARG A 170 19.26 1.38 9.56
C ARG A 170 19.84 1.02 8.20
N GLN A 171 19.22 0.05 7.55
CA GLN A 171 19.59 -0.37 6.19
C GLN A 171 18.95 0.55 5.14
N SER A 172 19.40 0.46 3.89
CA SER A 172 18.77 1.19 2.79
C SER A 172 17.45 0.53 2.36
N ALA A 173 16.57 1.31 1.70
CA ALA A 173 15.29 0.80 1.19
C ALA A 173 15.47 -0.43 0.26
N GLU A 174 16.49 -0.43 -0.58
CA GLU A 174 16.82 -1.55 -1.48
C GLU A 174 17.15 -2.83 -0.73
N VAL A 175 17.90 -2.71 0.37
CA VAL A 175 18.31 -3.87 1.16
C VAL A 175 17.10 -4.45 1.88
N TYR A 176 16.25 -3.62 2.47
CA TYR A 176 14.99 -4.09 3.06
C TYR A 176 14.10 -4.78 2.04
N LEU A 177 13.88 -4.16 0.87
CA LEU A 177 13.06 -4.76 -0.18
C LEU A 177 13.62 -6.09 -0.70
N ALA A 178 14.95 -6.28 -0.68
CA ALA A 178 15.58 -7.53 -1.07
C ALA A 178 15.48 -8.61 0.01
N GLN A 179 15.60 -8.25 1.29
CA GLN A 179 15.49 -9.18 2.42
C GLN A 179 14.06 -9.67 2.63
N GLU A 180 13.08 -8.80 2.42
CA GLU A 180 11.66 -9.11 2.64
C GLU A 180 10.97 -9.76 1.44
N ARG A 181 11.72 -10.00 0.35
CA ARG A 181 11.23 -10.73 -0.83
C ARG A 181 10.99 -12.20 -0.45
N ASN A 182 9.77 -12.69 -0.66
CA ASN A 182 9.28 -14.00 -0.22
C ASN A 182 9.18 -14.20 1.30
N ARG A 183 9.32 -13.14 2.11
CA ARG A 183 8.86 -13.11 3.50
C ARG A 183 7.57 -12.31 3.59
N VAL A 184 7.67 -10.99 3.67
CA VAL A 184 6.53 -10.06 3.72
C VAL A 184 5.95 -9.78 2.33
N PHE A 185 6.79 -9.73 1.30
CA PHE A 185 6.36 -9.36 -0.06
C PHE A 185 6.44 -10.57 -1.01
N PRO A 186 5.33 -10.97 -1.65
CA PRO A 186 5.33 -12.09 -2.59
C PRO A 186 6.24 -11.88 -3.81
N GLU A 187 6.81 -12.96 -4.36
CA GLU A 187 7.68 -12.92 -5.55
C GLU A 187 7.03 -12.19 -6.73
N TYR A 188 5.74 -12.47 -6.97
CA TYR A 188 4.98 -11.87 -8.06
C TYR A 188 4.94 -10.35 -7.98
N PHE A 189 5.10 -9.76 -6.78
CA PHE A 189 5.15 -8.32 -6.62
C PHE A 189 6.31 -7.73 -7.42
N TYR A 190 7.49 -8.34 -7.31
CA TYR A 190 8.72 -7.87 -7.97
C TYR A 190 8.83 -8.34 -9.41
N SER A 191 8.51 -9.60 -9.67
CA SER A 191 8.70 -10.23 -10.99
C SER A 191 7.68 -9.72 -12.01
N PHE A 192 6.48 -9.35 -11.56
CA PHE A 192 5.35 -9.05 -12.45
C PHE A 192 4.56 -7.81 -12.06
N LEU A 193 3.96 -7.76 -10.87
CA LEU A 193 2.93 -6.77 -10.53
C LEU A 193 3.48 -5.35 -10.53
N GLN A 194 4.61 -5.10 -9.88
CA GLN A 194 5.23 -3.77 -9.82
C GLN A 194 5.60 -3.24 -11.23
N PRO A 195 6.38 -3.96 -12.08
CA PRO A 195 6.68 -3.49 -13.42
C PRO A 195 5.43 -3.38 -14.31
N TYR A 196 4.43 -4.26 -14.13
CA TYR A 196 3.17 -4.21 -14.87
C TYR A 196 2.33 -2.99 -14.52
N MET A 197 2.16 -2.70 -13.23
CA MET A 197 1.38 -1.55 -12.76
C MET A 197 2.01 -0.22 -13.17
N LEU A 198 3.34 -0.14 -13.24
CA LEU A 198 4.07 1.05 -13.68
C LEU A 198 3.69 1.48 -15.11
N ILE A 199 3.30 0.53 -15.97
CA ILE A 199 2.84 0.82 -17.34
C ILE A 199 1.62 1.73 -17.34
N PHE A 200 0.75 1.64 -16.32
CA PHE A 200 -0.48 2.41 -16.23
C PHE A 200 -0.31 3.78 -15.55
N SER A 201 0.86 4.02 -14.95
CA SER A 201 1.22 5.26 -14.28
C SER A 201 2.35 6.03 -14.96
N ALA A 202 3.07 5.40 -15.89
CA ALA A 202 4.10 6.04 -16.71
C ALA A 202 3.48 6.84 -17.87
N ALA A 203 4.20 7.88 -18.31
CA ALA A 203 3.81 8.67 -19.47
C ALA A 203 4.07 7.92 -20.80
N PRO A 204 3.16 8.01 -21.80
CA PRO A 204 1.91 8.76 -21.80
C PRO A 204 0.82 8.08 -20.96
N ILE A 205 0.05 8.87 -20.21
CA ILE A 205 -1.06 8.37 -19.39
C ILE A 205 -2.14 7.79 -20.32
N LEU A 206 -2.37 6.49 -20.19
CA LEU A 206 -3.38 5.77 -20.95
C LEU A 206 -4.79 6.19 -20.53
N SER A 207 -5.68 6.35 -21.52
CA SER A 207 -7.11 6.53 -21.26
C SER A 207 -7.73 5.25 -20.64
N PRO A 208 -8.83 5.36 -19.87
CA PRO A 208 -9.49 4.19 -19.27
C PRO A 208 -9.83 3.09 -20.29
N ASP A 209 -10.26 3.46 -21.49
CA ASP A 209 -10.55 2.53 -22.59
C ASP A 209 -9.28 1.79 -23.06
N GLU A 210 -8.14 2.47 -23.18
CA GLU A 210 -6.85 1.84 -23.51
C GLU A 210 -6.33 0.93 -22.40
N LYS A 211 -6.51 1.33 -21.13
CA LYS A 211 -6.15 0.52 -19.97
C LYS A 211 -6.90 -0.82 -20.00
N ILE A 212 -8.23 -0.78 -20.17
CA ILE A 212 -9.06 -1.99 -20.28
C ILE A 212 -8.66 -2.84 -21.50
N SER A 213 -8.41 -2.22 -22.64
CA SER A 213 -7.98 -2.94 -23.85
C SER A 213 -6.66 -3.70 -23.64
N ARG A 214 -5.71 -3.11 -22.92
CA ARG A 214 -4.43 -3.75 -22.58
C ARG A 214 -4.61 -4.86 -21.55
N LEU A 215 -5.27 -4.56 -20.42
CA LEU A 215 -5.53 -5.52 -19.36
C LEU A 215 -6.24 -6.78 -19.87
N ARG A 216 -7.21 -6.61 -20.78
CA ARG A 216 -7.91 -7.74 -21.40
C ARG A 216 -6.96 -8.68 -22.15
N LYS A 217 -5.98 -8.14 -22.89
CA LYS A 217 -5.03 -8.96 -23.65
C LYS A 217 -4.13 -9.77 -22.73
N ASP A 218 -3.79 -9.20 -21.57
CA ASP A 218 -2.86 -9.80 -20.62
C ASP A 218 -3.57 -10.63 -19.53
N MET A 219 -4.91 -10.60 -19.46
CA MET A 219 -5.71 -11.16 -18.35
C MET A 219 -5.38 -12.62 -18.03
N GLN A 220 -5.34 -13.49 -19.05
CA GLN A 220 -5.02 -14.91 -18.84
C GLN A 220 -3.61 -15.12 -18.29
N ASN A 221 -2.65 -14.29 -18.71
CA ASN A 221 -1.29 -14.34 -18.19
C ASN A 221 -1.22 -13.79 -16.77
N ILE A 222 -1.93 -12.70 -16.47
CA ILE A 222 -2.05 -12.13 -15.12
C ILE A 222 -2.55 -13.19 -14.15
N ILE A 223 -3.69 -13.82 -14.47
CA ILE A 223 -4.30 -14.84 -13.60
C ILE A 223 -3.35 -16.03 -13.43
N LYS A 224 -2.68 -16.46 -14.51
CA LYS A 224 -1.72 -17.56 -14.44
C LYS A 224 -0.56 -17.21 -13.50
N ILE A 225 0.09 -16.07 -13.68
CA ILE A 225 1.27 -15.68 -12.89
C ILE A 225 0.88 -15.54 -11.40
N LEU A 226 -0.18 -14.79 -11.11
CA LEU A 226 -0.61 -14.52 -9.73
C LEU A 226 -1.10 -15.77 -8.99
N ARG A 227 -1.45 -16.85 -9.70
CA ARG A 227 -1.79 -18.15 -9.11
C ARG A 227 -0.63 -19.15 -9.07
N THR A 228 0.32 -19.07 -10.01
CA THR A 228 1.38 -20.08 -10.15
C THR A 228 2.50 -19.87 -9.13
N ASP A 229 2.80 -18.62 -8.75
CA ASP A 229 3.86 -18.29 -7.79
C ASP A 229 3.59 -18.83 -6.35
N ILE A 230 2.40 -19.38 -6.09
CA ILE A 230 2.02 -20.01 -4.81
C ILE A 230 1.94 -21.54 -4.92
N GLY A 231 1.99 -22.10 -6.15
CA GLY A 231 1.73 -23.51 -6.43
C GLY A 231 2.93 -24.42 -6.69
N GLU A 232 4.16 -23.90 -6.82
CA GLU A 232 5.34 -24.69 -7.23
C GLU A 232 6.16 -25.32 -6.07
N GLU A 233 5.68 -25.35 -4.83
CA GLU A 233 6.29 -26.17 -3.76
C GLU A 233 5.65 -27.55 -3.53
N LYS A 234 4.63 -27.95 -4.30
CA LYS A 234 4.21 -29.37 -4.35
C LYS A 234 4.89 -30.11 -5.49
N GLY A 235 6.22 -30.21 -5.35
CA GLY A 235 7.06 -31.05 -6.18
C GLY A 235 6.64 -32.53 -6.09
N SER A 236 6.46 -33.11 -7.27
CA SER A 236 6.74 -34.51 -7.61
C SER A 236 7.32 -35.38 -6.48
N VAL A 237 6.50 -36.27 -5.93
CA VAL A 237 6.99 -37.49 -5.28
C VAL A 237 6.52 -38.68 -6.10
N GLU A 238 7.52 -39.38 -6.63
CA GLU A 238 7.40 -40.65 -7.33
C GLU A 238 6.69 -41.69 -6.46
N SER A 239 6.01 -42.62 -7.14
CA SER A 239 5.36 -43.80 -6.60
C SER A 239 6.19 -44.50 -5.50
N GLY A 240 5.64 -44.54 -4.28
CA GLY A 240 6.18 -45.30 -3.17
C GLY A 240 5.04 -45.69 -2.21
N ASP A 241 4.77 -46.99 -2.16
CA ASP A 241 3.73 -47.65 -1.37
C ASP A 241 3.96 -47.47 0.15
N GLY A 242 2.99 -46.95 0.90
CA GLY A 242 3.09 -46.86 2.37
C GLY A 242 2.09 -45.94 3.08
N ASP A 243 1.07 -46.55 3.69
CA ASP A 243 0.31 -46.16 4.90
C ASP A 243 -0.20 -44.70 5.03
N TRP A 244 -1.50 -44.51 4.73
CA TRP A 244 -2.22 -43.25 4.93
C TRP A 244 -2.63 -43.10 6.41
N LYS A 245 -1.89 -42.29 7.17
CA LYS A 245 -2.42 -41.67 8.40
C LYS A 245 -3.03 -40.33 8.05
N GLU A 246 -4.34 -40.21 8.29
CA GLU A 246 -5.07 -38.94 8.29
C GLU A 246 -4.33 -37.92 9.17
N ARG A 247 -3.81 -36.85 8.54
CA ARG A 247 -3.42 -35.63 9.22
C ARG A 247 -4.58 -34.67 9.06
N GLU A 248 -5.11 -34.23 10.19
CA GLU A 248 -6.15 -33.20 10.29
C GLU A 248 -5.75 -31.98 9.47
N GLU A 249 -6.68 -31.52 8.64
CA GLU A 249 -6.59 -30.28 7.87
C GLU A 249 -6.61 -29.11 8.86
N ASP A 250 -5.45 -28.51 9.11
CA ASP A 250 -5.33 -27.19 9.70
C ASP A 250 -5.67 -26.17 8.59
N GLY A 251 -6.97 -26.01 8.34
CA GLY A 251 -7.54 -25.08 7.38
C GLY A 251 -7.87 -23.75 8.07
N GLY A 252 -7.16 -22.69 7.70
CA GLY A 252 -7.45 -21.34 8.19
C GLY A 252 -6.86 -20.23 7.34
N ASP A 253 -5.55 -20.25 7.09
CA ASP A 253 -4.87 -19.02 6.64
C ASP A 253 -4.36 -19.05 5.18
N SER A 254 -4.31 -20.22 4.53
CA SER A 254 -3.69 -20.34 3.20
C SER A 254 -4.57 -19.85 2.03
N GLU A 255 -5.90 -19.78 2.16
CA GLU A 255 -6.77 -19.35 1.06
C GLU A 255 -6.75 -17.82 0.85
N ASN A 256 -6.42 -17.04 1.88
CA ASN A 256 -6.49 -15.57 1.81
C ASN A 256 -5.30 -14.97 1.03
N SER A 257 -4.10 -15.56 1.15
CA SER A 257 -2.91 -15.08 0.45
C SER A 257 -2.96 -15.28 -1.07
N GLU A 258 -3.78 -16.21 -1.58
CA GLU A 258 -3.87 -16.51 -3.02
C GLU A 258 -4.58 -15.43 -3.85
N ALA A 259 -5.40 -14.58 -3.21
CA ALA A 259 -6.26 -13.61 -3.90
C ALA A 259 -5.74 -12.17 -3.90
N ASP A 260 -4.74 -11.84 -3.08
CA ASP A 260 -4.34 -10.44 -2.81
C ASP A 260 -3.83 -9.72 -4.06
N GLY A 261 -3.04 -10.40 -4.89
CA GLY A 261 -2.58 -9.85 -6.18
C GLY A 261 -3.75 -9.52 -7.12
N LEU A 262 -4.80 -10.36 -7.15
CA LEU A 262 -5.97 -10.17 -7.98
C LEU A 262 -6.88 -9.04 -7.48
N VAL A 263 -6.87 -8.76 -6.16
CA VAL A 263 -7.57 -7.59 -5.60
C VAL A 263 -7.01 -6.28 -6.17
N ILE A 264 -5.68 -6.18 -6.33
CA ILE A 264 -5.03 -5.01 -6.92
C ILE A 264 -5.42 -4.83 -8.39
N ILE A 265 -5.43 -5.91 -9.15
CA ILE A 265 -5.88 -5.89 -10.56
C ILE A 265 -7.36 -5.53 -10.65
N THR A 266 -8.19 -6.06 -9.75
CA THR A 266 -9.61 -5.73 -9.65
C THR A 266 -9.81 -4.24 -9.40
N ALA A 267 -9.06 -3.63 -8.48
CA ALA A 267 -9.09 -2.20 -8.23
C ALA A 267 -8.72 -1.36 -9.47
N LEU A 268 -7.73 -1.82 -10.24
CA LEU A 268 -7.38 -1.15 -11.51
C LEU A 268 -8.51 -1.22 -12.53
N VAL A 269 -9.14 -2.39 -12.71
CA VAL A 269 -10.28 -2.55 -13.63
C VAL A 269 -11.45 -1.67 -13.20
N THR A 270 -11.83 -1.72 -11.93
CA THR A 270 -12.99 -0.98 -11.41
C THR A 270 -12.79 0.54 -11.43
N SER A 271 -11.55 1.01 -11.20
CA SER A 271 -11.20 2.43 -11.31
C SER A 271 -11.47 3.01 -12.71
N CYS A 272 -11.41 2.19 -13.75
CA CYS A 272 -11.58 2.62 -15.14
C CYS A 272 -13.06 2.79 -15.53
N ILE A 273 -13.99 2.09 -14.86
CA ILE A 273 -15.38 1.90 -15.31
C ILE A 273 -16.12 3.21 -15.57
N ARG A 274 -15.99 4.18 -14.65
CA ARG A 274 -16.65 5.49 -14.77
C ARG A 274 -16.15 6.30 -15.97
N GLY A 275 -14.93 6.04 -16.42
CA GLY A 275 -14.30 6.73 -17.54
C GLY A 275 -14.40 6.01 -18.88
N LEU A 276 -15.13 4.89 -18.97
CA LEU A 276 -15.29 4.13 -20.22
C LEU A 276 -16.31 4.78 -21.14
N HIS A 277 -15.89 5.10 -22.36
CA HIS A 277 -16.76 5.74 -23.36
C HIS A 277 -17.32 4.73 -24.36
N HIS A 278 -16.56 3.67 -24.68
CA HIS A 278 -16.92 2.74 -25.73
C HIS A 278 -17.71 1.54 -25.20
N CYS A 279 -18.80 1.19 -25.90
CA CYS A 279 -19.61 0.01 -25.62
C CYS A 279 -18.76 -1.27 -25.56
N THR A 280 -17.79 -1.42 -26.46
CA THR A 280 -16.85 -2.56 -26.48
C THR A 280 -15.99 -2.62 -25.21
N SER A 281 -15.43 -1.51 -24.75
CA SER A 281 -14.62 -1.46 -23.53
C SER A 281 -15.45 -1.82 -22.30
N LYS A 282 -16.71 -1.36 -22.23
CA LYS A 282 -17.62 -1.72 -21.12
C LYS A 282 -17.93 -3.21 -21.09
N LEU A 283 -18.17 -3.82 -22.27
CA LEU A 283 -18.35 -5.27 -22.38
C LEU A 283 -17.09 -6.03 -21.96
N HIS A 284 -15.92 -5.59 -22.42
CA HIS A 284 -14.64 -6.18 -22.01
C HIS A 284 -14.40 -6.08 -20.51
N CYS A 285 -14.75 -4.96 -19.90
CA CYS A 285 -14.65 -4.79 -18.45
C CYS A 285 -15.56 -5.78 -17.70
N LEU A 286 -16.80 -5.96 -18.13
CA LEU A 286 -17.71 -6.95 -17.54
C LEU A 286 -17.20 -8.39 -17.69
N ASP A 287 -16.60 -8.73 -18.84
CA ASP A 287 -15.97 -10.04 -19.07
C ASP A 287 -14.80 -10.26 -18.11
N MET A 288 -13.92 -9.26 -17.97
CA MET A 288 -12.76 -9.31 -17.09
C MET A 288 -13.14 -9.39 -15.61
N LEU A 289 -14.14 -8.62 -15.16
CA LEU A 289 -14.62 -8.68 -13.79
C LEU A 289 -15.19 -10.07 -13.45
N LEU A 290 -15.88 -10.70 -14.39
CA LEU A 290 -16.36 -12.07 -14.20
C LEU A 290 -15.20 -13.07 -14.13
N GLU A 291 -14.19 -12.91 -14.99
CA GLU A 291 -12.99 -13.77 -14.97
C GLU A 291 -12.22 -13.64 -13.65
N LEU A 292 -12.09 -12.42 -13.11
CA LEU A 292 -11.49 -12.16 -11.80
C LEU A 292 -12.35 -12.71 -10.65
N ALA A 293 -13.67 -12.63 -10.74
CA ALA A 293 -14.59 -13.15 -9.73
C ALA A 293 -14.45 -14.67 -9.53
N VAL A 294 -14.11 -15.43 -10.57
CA VAL A 294 -13.87 -16.89 -10.47
C VAL A 294 -12.65 -17.22 -9.60
N HIS A 295 -11.73 -16.28 -9.43
CA HIS A 295 -10.45 -16.49 -8.77
C HIS A 295 -10.25 -15.62 -7.51
N THR A 296 -11.31 -15.00 -7.00
CA THR A 296 -11.25 -14.12 -5.82
C THR A 296 -12.24 -14.58 -4.75
N SER A 297 -12.07 -14.06 -3.52
CA SER A 297 -12.93 -14.40 -2.39
C SER A 297 -14.36 -13.87 -2.57
N SER A 298 -15.31 -14.50 -1.88
CA SER A 298 -16.72 -14.05 -1.88
C SER A 298 -16.85 -12.58 -1.43
N GLU A 299 -16.06 -12.15 -0.45
CA GLU A 299 -15.97 -10.76 0.01
C GLU A 299 -15.52 -9.81 -1.11
N THR A 300 -14.46 -10.17 -1.85
CA THR A 300 -13.99 -9.36 -2.99
C THR A 300 -15.06 -9.23 -4.06
N ILE A 301 -15.80 -10.30 -4.34
CA ILE A 301 -16.91 -10.28 -5.31
C ILE A 301 -17.99 -9.31 -4.85
N LEU A 302 -18.43 -9.41 -3.59
CA LEU A 302 -19.53 -8.62 -3.05
C LEU A 302 -19.18 -7.14 -2.89
N ASP A 303 -18.00 -6.83 -2.36
CA ASP A 303 -17.62 -5.45 -1.99
C ASP A 303 -16.92 -4.69 -3.12
N ARG A 304 -16.12 -5.39 -3.93
CA ARG A 304 -15.26 -4.72 -4.92
C ARG A 304 -15.70 -4.92 -6.36
N ILE A 305 -16.43 -5.99 -6.69
CA ILE A 305 -16.86 -6.26 -8.07
C ILE A 305 -18.33 -5.88 -8.27
N LEU A 306 -19.23 -6.45 -7.46
CA LEU A 306 -20.67 -6.39 -7.63
C LEU A 306 -21.22 -4.95 -7.72
N PRO A 307 -20.75 -3.96 -6.92
CA PRO A 307 -21.28 -2.61 -6.99
C PRO A 307 -21.07 -1.94 -8.35
N TYR A 308 -19.95 -2.26 -9.00
CA TYR A 308 -19.63 -1.72 -10.32
C TYR A 308 -20.38 -2.45 -11.44
N VAL A 309 -20.64 -3.75 -11.29
CA VAL A 309 -21.48 -4.48 -12.26
C VAL A 309 -22.93 -3.95 -12.18
N ILE A 310 -23.47 -3.76 -10.97
CA ILE A 310 -24.80 -3.16 -10.75
C ILE A 310 -24.86 -1.73 -11.32
N HIS A 311 -23.80 -0.95 -11.23
CA HIS A 311 -23.74 0.37 -11.89
C HIS A 311 -23.92 0.26 -13.42
N LEU A 312 -23.31 -0.74 -14.07
CA LEU A 312 -23.40 -0.97 -15.52
C LEU A 312 -24.73 -1.57 -15.99
N VAL A 313 -25.55 -2.09 -15.06
CA VAL A 313 -26.92 -2.52 -15.37
C VAL A 313 -27.77 -1.35 -15.87
N ARG A 314 -27.45 -0.11 -15.50
CA ARG A 314 -28.16 1.12 -15.92
C ARG A 314 -27.47 1.84 -17.09
N ASP A 315 -26.58 1.18 -17.81
CA ASP A 315 -25.82 1.79 -18.89
C ASP A 315 -26.72 2.21 -20.09
N PRO A 316 -26.42 3.33 -20.79
CA PRO A 316 -27.16 3.74 -21.98
C PRO A 316 -27.21 2.66 -23.07
N PHE A 317 -26.17 1.84 -23.22
CA PHE A 317 -26.12 0.80 -24.25
C PHE A 317 -26.88 -0.45 -23.81
N PRO A 318 -27.93 -0.90 -24.53
CA PRO A 318 -28.70 -2.09 -24.17
C PRO A 318 -27.85 -3.37 -24.09
N ARG A 319 -26.82 -3.49 -24.94
CA ARG A 319 -25.89 -4.63 -24.92
C ARG A 319 -25.11 -4.71 -23.61
N VAL A 320 -24.72 -3.56 -23.06
CA VAL A 320 -24.01 -3.48 -21.77
C VAL A 320 -24.95 -3.87 -20.64
N ARG A 321 -26.20 -3.37 -20.64
CA ARG A 321 -27.20 -3.75 -19.63
C ARG A 321 -27.45 -5.25 -19.57
N VAL A 322 -27.70 -5.87 -20.73
CA VAL A 322 -27.93 -7.33 -20.82
C VAL A 322 -26.71 -8.09 -20.30
N ARG A 323 -25.50 -7.71 -20.73
CA ARG A 323 -24.27 -8.36 -20.25
C ARG A 323 -24.10 -8.17 -18.75
N ALA A 324 -24.35 -6.98 -18.21
CA ALA A 324 -24.21 -6.68 -16.79
C ALA A 324 -25.15 -7.54 -15.94
N ILE A 325 -26.41 -7.73 -16.37
CA ILE A 325 -27.35 -8.63 -15.68
C ILE A 325 -26.82 -10.07 -15.65
N HIS A 326 -26.32 -10.58 -16.78
CA HIS A 326 -25.70 -11.91 -16.81
C HIS A 326 -24.48 -11.99 -15.89
N THR A 327 -23.63 -10.97 -15.88
CA THR A 327 -22.47 -10.90 -14.99
C THR A 327 -22.89 -10.86 -13.53
N VAL A 328 -23.92 -10.11 -13.15
CA VAL A 328 -24.46 -10.10 -11.77
C VAL A 328 -24.87 -11.52 -11.36
N THR A 329 -25.68 -12.20 -12.17
CA THR A 329 -26.14 -13.56 -11.86
C THR A 329 -24.97 -14.53 -11.67
N ASN A 330 -24.00 -14.50 -12.58
CA ASN A 330 -22.84 -15.40 -12.51
C ASN A 330 -21.94 -15.07 -11.32
N CYS A 331 -21.71 -13.78 -11.01
CA CYS A 331 -20.94 -13.41 -9.82
C CYS A 331 -21.61 -13.89 -8.54
N LEU A 332 -22.94 -13.76 -8.43
CA LEU A 332 -23.68 -14.21 -7.25
C LEU A 332 -23.71 -15.74 -7.13
N GLU A 333 -23.65 -16.48 -8.24
CA GLU A 333 -23.53 -17.94 -8.24
C GLU A 333 -22.18 -18.41 -7.67
N LEU A 334 -21.12 -17.59 -7.81
CA LEU A 334 -19.79 -17.89 -7.27
C LEU A 334 -19.66 -17.61 -5.77
N VAL A 335 -20.58 -16.84 -5.18
CA VAL A 335 -20.57 -16.49 -3.75
C VAL A 335 -21.08 -17.69 -2.94
N LYS A 336 -20.15 -18.40 -2.27
CA LYS A 336 -20.46 -19.61 -1.49
C LYS A 336 -20.85 -19.29 -0.04
N SER A 337 -20.33 -18.20 0.50
CA SER A 337 -20.62 -17.71 1.85
C SER A 337 -20.84 -16.20 1.80
N VAL A 338 -21.83 -15.73 2.55
CA VAL A 338 -22.11 -14.30 2.71
C VAL A 338 -21.74 -13.92 4.15
N PRO A 339 -20.85 -12.94 4.37
CA PRO A 339 -20.55 -12.44 5.70
C PRO A 339 -21.82 -11.96 6.42
N CYS A 340 -21.85 -12.05 7.76
CA CYS A 340 -23.00 -11.58 8.54
C CYS A 340 -23.28 -10.08 8.33
N SER A 341 -22.26 -9.28 8.02
CA SER A 341 -22.40 -7.86 7.66
C SER A 341 -23.22 -7.64 6.38
N ASP A 342 -23.20 -8.61 5.47
CA ASP A 342 -23.72 -8.46 4.11
C ASP A 342 -25.01 -9.24 3.89
N ALA A 343 -25.62 -9.77 4.95
CA ALA A 343 -26.82 -10.60 4.89
C ALA A 343 -27.99 -9.92 4.15
N ASN A 344 -28.03 -8.58 4.14
CA ASN A 344 -29.08 -7.79 3.48
C ASN A 344 -28.71 -7.30 2.08
N ILE A 345 -27.57 -7.72 1.50
CA ILE A 345 -27.13 -7.24 0.18
C ILE A 345 -28.16 -7.53 -0.93
N PHE A 346 -28.86 -8.65 -0.84
CA PHE A 346 -29.90 -9.02 -1.81
C PHE A 346 -31.14 -8.11 -1.73
N PRO A 347 -31.86 -8.01 -0.59
CA PRO A 347 -33.06 -7.19 -0.50
C PRO A 347 -32.78 -5.69 -0.58
N GLU A 348 -31.63 -5.21 -0.09
CA GLU A 348 -31.37 -3.78 0.02
C GLU A 348 -30.60 -3.20 -1.18
N TYR A 349 -29.80 -4.01 -1.88
CA TYR A 349 -28.93 -3.51 -2.94
C TYR A 349 -29.18 -4.16 -4.30
N VAL A 350 -29.07 -5.50 -4.39
CA VAL A 350 -29.14 -6.22 -5.67
C VAL A 350 -30.54 -6.11 -6.29
N LEU A 351 -31.59 -6.51 -5.56
CA LEU A 351 -32.96 -6.52 -6.10
C LEU A 351 -33.46 -5.10 -6.44
N PRO A 352 -33.29 -4.07 -5.58
CA PRO A 352 -33.64 -2.70 -5.94
C PRO A 352 -32.81 -2.16 -7.12
N GLY A 353 -31.55 -2.57 -7.23
CA GLY A 353 -30.68 -2.25 -8.37
C GLY A 353 -31.26 -2.74 -9.70
N LEU A 354 -31.73 -3.99 -9.72
CA LEU A 354 -32.30 -4.67 -10.89
C LEU A 354 -33.75 -4.28 -11.20
N ALA A 355 -34.54 -3.88 -10.20
CA ALA A 355 -35.95 -3.51 -10.39
C ALA A 355 -36.14 -2.22 -11.23
N ALA A 356 -35.09 -1.41 -11.37
CA ALA A 356 -35.12 -0.12 -12.07
C ALA A 356 -34.68 -0.20 -13.55
N VAL A 357 -34.54 -1.42 -14.10
CA VAL A 357 -33.97 -1.70 -15.44
C VAL A 357 -35.00 -1.66 -16.55
#